data_AF-A0A7C6NTF1-F1
#
_entry.id   AF-A0A7C6NTF1-F1
#
_cell.length_a   1.000
_cell.length_b   1.000
_cell.length_c   1.000
_cell.angle_alpha   90.00
_cell.angle_beta   90.00
_cell.angle_gamma   90.00
#
_symmetry.space_group_name_H-M   'P 1'
#
loop_
_entity.id
_entity.type
_entity.pdbx_description
1 polymer ?
#
loop_
_entity_poly.entity_id
_entity_poly.type
_entity_poly.pdbx_seq_one_letter_code
_entity_poly.pdbx_strand_id
1 'polypeptide(L)'
;MDCEIYYPFYPPATKKPINEAYRIIFETYRLMLNSYNHKKTGVLGVSFGATATITMISWNNYYSENLPMPALTIGLSPGHVPANSAEREMLEACRGIDPLISVDMVEAYGHINKNKTGYVILLWSCANKQSL
;
A
#
# COMPACT_ATOMS: atom_id res chain seq x y z
N MET A 1 -20.60 -15.77 -0.18
CA MET A 1 -19.72 -15.63 1.00
C MET A 1 -20.29 -14.49 1.80
N ASP A 2 -20.67 -14.74 3.05
CA ASP A 2 -21.15 -13.69 3.94
C ASP A 2 -19.94 -13.16 4.71
N CYS A 3 -19.37 -12.05 4.23
CA CYS A 3 -18.28 -11.36 4.92
C CYS A 3 -18.60 -9.87 5.07
N GLU A 4 -18.23 -9.32 6.22
CA GLU A 4 -18.28 -7.89 6.46
C GLU A 4 -17.00 -7.25 5.89
N ILE A 5 -17.16 -6.13 5.18
CA ILE A 5 -16.06 -5.42 4.55
C ILE A 5 -15.76 -4.15 5.34
N TYR A 6 -14.55 -4.08 5.88
CA TYR A 6 -14.01 -2.86 6.48
C TYR A 6 -13.16 -2.12 5.45
N TYR A 7 -13.52 -0.86 5.20
CA TYR A 7 -12.82 -0.01 4.23
C TYR A 7 -12.19 1.20 4.93
N PRO A 8 -10.86 1.19 5.20
CA PRO A 8 -10.19 2.32 5.84
C PRO A 8 -10.09 3.51 4.90
N PHE A 9 -10.61 4.66 5.31
CA PHE A 9 -10.42 5.93 4.61
C PHE A 9 -9.16 6.62 5.12
N TYR A 10 -8.09 6.58 4.32
CA TYR A 10 -6.84 7.29 4.58
C TYR A 10 -6.64 8.47 3.62
N PRO A 11 -5.88 9.51 4.03
CA PRO A 11 -5.65 10.68 3.19
C PRO A 11 -4.75 10.36 1.99
N PRO A 12 -4.91 11.06 0.85
CA PRO A 12 -4.02 10.90 -0.29
C PRO A 12 -2.62 11.47 0.00
N ALA A 13 -1.59 10.89 -0.63
CA ALA A 13 -0.18 11.28 -0.47
C ALA A 13 0.11 12.75 -0.83
N THR A 14 -0.71 13.33 -1.71
CA THR A 14 -0.66 14.75 -2.07
C THR A 14 -0.97 15.66 -0.87
N LYS A 15 -1.82 15.20 0.08
CA LYS A 15 -2.24 15.98 1.26
C LYS A 15 -1.47 15.62 2.52
N LYS A 16 -1.12 14.34 2.71
CA LYS A 16 -0.42 13.84 3.91
C LYS A 16 0.75 12.93 3.52
N PRO A 17 1.79 12.82 4.36
CA PRO A 17 2.83 11.81 4.20
C PRO A 17 2.28 10.39 4.02
N ILE A 18 2.96 9.55 3.24
CA ILE A 18 2.50 8.18 2.94
C ILE A 18 2.49 7.27 4.18
N ASN A 19 3.41 7.51 5.13
CA ASN A 19 3.45 6.81 6.40
C ASN A 19 2.18 7.02 7.24
N GLU A 20 1.47 8.14 7.06
CA GLU A 20 0.18 8.38 7.71
C GLU A 20 -0.90 7.42 7.19
N ALA A 21 -0.90 7.12 5.89
CA ALA A 21 -1.81 6.12 5.33
C ALA A 21 -1.51 4.72 5.88
N TYR A 22 -0.24 4.33 5.94
CA TYR A 22 0.17 3.04 6.52
C TYR A 22 -0.21 2.93 7.99
N ARG A 23 0.02 3.98 8.78
CA ARG A 23 -0.37 4.05 10.19
C ARG A 23 -1.89 3.90 10.36
N ILE A 24 -2.70 4.60 9.56
CA ILE A 24 -4.16 4.51 9.63
C ILE A 24 -4.64 3.10 9.27
N ILE A 25 -4.08 2.47 8.24
CA ILE A 25 -4.44 1.11 7.84
C ILE A 25 -4.09 0.11 8.95
N PHE A 26 -2.90 0.25 9.53
CA PHE A 26 -2.46 -0.57 10.66
C PHE A 26 -3.34 -0.39 11.90
N GLU A 27 -3.64 0.84 12.31
CA GLU A 27 -4.53 1.11 13.43
C GLU A 27 -5.98 0.67 13.15
N THR A 28 -6.42 0.72 11.90
CA THR A 28 -7.72 0.15 11.52
C THR A 28 -7.75 -1.35 11.79
N TYR A 29 -6.71 -2.08 11.37
CA TYR A 29 -6.60 -3.51 11.66
C TYR A 29 -6.55 -3.77 13.17
N ARG A 30 -5.77 -2.98 13.93
CA ARG A 30 -5.74 -3.06 15.40
C ARG A 30 -7.14 -2.92 16.00
N LEU A 31 -7.90 -1.91 15.57
CA LEU A 31 -9.26 -1.68 16.06
C LEU A 31 -10.21 -2.82 15.67
N MET A 32 -10.08 -3.37 14.46
CA MET A 32 -10.87 -4.52 14.03
C MET A 32 -10.65 -5.75 14.94
N LEU A 33 -9.44 -5.95 15.46
CA LEU A 33 -9.16 -7.07 16.35
C LEU A 33 -9.95 -7.05 17.67
N ASN A 34 -10.52 -5.91 18.05
CA ASN A 34 -11.41 -5.81 19.21
C ASN A 34 -12.76 -6.51 18.99
N SER A 35 -13.17 -6.69 17.74
CA SER A 35 -14.50 -7.24 17.38
C SER A 35 -14.41 -8.49 16.49
N TYR A 36 -13.29 -8.71 15.80
CA TYR A 36 -13.12 -9.81 14.86
C TYR A 36 -11.91 -10.68 15.22
N ASN A 37 -12.09 -11.99 15.13
CA ASN A 37 -11.02 -12.96 15.34
C ASN A 37 -10.05 -12.94 14.16
N HIS A 38 -8.78 -12.65 14.41
CA HIS A 38 -7.72 -12.61 13.39
C HIS A 38 -7.65 -13.88 12.51
N LYS A 39 -7.94 -15.07 13.07
CA LYS A 39 -7.96 -16.35 12.34
C LYS A 39 -9.12 -16.48 11.34
N LYS A 40 -10.06 -15.54 11.36
CA LYS A 40 -11.18 -15.42 10.41
C LYS A 40 -11.18 -14.09 9.65
N THR A 41 -10.17 -13.25 9.87
CA THR A 41 -10.03 -11.96 9.19
C THR A 41 -9.05 -12.09 8.04
N GLY A 42 -9.47 -11.67 6.85
CA GLY A 42 -8.60 -11.52 5.69
C GLY A 42 -8.31 -10.04 5.42
N VAL A 43 -7.13 -9.75 4.89
CA VAL A 43 -6.78 -8.42 4.40
C VAL A 43 -6.56 -8.51 2.90
N LEU A 44 -7.29 -7.71 2.14
CA LEU A 44 -7.21 -7.66 0.70
C LEU A 44 -6.84 -6.25 0.25
N GLY A 45 -5.88 -6.18 -0.64
CA GLY A 45 -5.47 -4.94 -1.28
C GLY A 45 -5.37 -5.12 -2.78
N VAL A 46 -5.84 -4.12 -3.51
CA VAL A 46 -5.56 -3.98 -4.94
C VAL A 46 -4.56 -2.86 -5.08
N SER A 47 -3.46 -3.16 -5.75
CA SER A 47 -2.53 -2.20 -6.26
C SER A 47 -1.84 -1.37 -5.16
N PHE A 48 -2.09 -0.08 -4.96
CA PHE A 48 -1.56 0.60 -3.77
C PHE A 48 -2.15 0.01 -2.49
N GLY A 49 -3.41 -0.43 -2.53
CA GLY A 49 -3.98 -1.21 -1.44
C GLY A 49 -3.21 -2.51 -1.21
N ALA A 50 -2.74 -3.19 -2.26
CA ALA A 50 -1.94 -4.42 -2.12
C ALA A 50 -0.62 -4.14 -1.42
N THR A 51 0.05 -3.08 -1.86
CA THR A 51 1.21 -2.52 -1.20
C THR A 51 0.94 -2.22 0.27
N ALA A 52 -0.11 -1.46 0.56
CA ALA A 52 -0.40 -1.02 1.91
C ALA A 52 -0.77 -2.18 2.84
N THR A 53 -1.44 -3.21 2.31
CA THR A 53 -1.68 -4.49 2.99
C THR A 53 -0.38 -5.20 3.35
N ILE A 54 0.59 -5.26 2.44
CA ILE A 54 1.93 -5.83 2.73
C ILE A 54 2.66 -4.95 3.75
N THR A 55 2.62 -3.63 3.58
CA THR A 55 3.26 -2.68 4.50
C THR A 55 2.67 -2.74 5.90
N MET A 56 1.36 -2.97 6.05
CA MET A 56 0.71 -3.17 7.36
C MET A 56 1.35 -4.32 8.14
N ILE A 57 1.67 -5.42 7.44
CA ILE A 57 2.36 -6.59 8.03
C ILE A 57 3.79 -6.22 8.41
N SER A 58 4.52 -5.60 7.49
CA SER A 58 5.89 -5.15 7.74
C SER A 58 5.96 -4.14 8.89
N TRP A 59 4.96 -3.27 9.02
CA TRP A 59 4.83 -2.28 10.08
C TRP A 59 4.74 -2.95 11.45
N ASN A 60 3.90 -3.98 11.58
CA ASN A 60 3.76 -4.77 12.80
C ASN A 60 5.10 -5.32 13.28
N ASN A 61 5.90 -5.85 12.35
CA ASN A 61 7.21 -6.43 12.64
C ASN A 61 8.27 -5.35 12.93
N TYR A 62 8.33 -4.31 12.09
CA TYR A 62 9.34 -3.26 12.17
C TYR A 62 9.24 -2.48 13.49
N TYR A 63 8.02 -2.14 13.90
CA TYR A 63 7.76 -1.41 15.15
C TYR A 63 7.53 -2.32 16.37
N SER A 64 7.65 -3.64 16.21
CA SER A 64 7.45 -4.62 17.30
C SER A 64 6.10 -4.47 18.02
N GLU A 65 5.04 -4.23 17.26
CA GLU A 65 3.69 -3.92 17.77
C GLU A 65 2.95 -5.17 18.29
N ASN A 66 3.45 -6.36 17.96
CA ASN A 66 2.96 -7.66 18.45
C ASN A 66 1.47 -7.94 18.16
N LEU A 67 0.90 -7.39 17.08
CA LEU A 67 -0.46 -7.74 16.68
C LEU A 67 -0.53 -9.14 16.06
N PRO A 68 -1.59 -9.91 16.32
CA PRO A 68 -1.79 -11.19 15.67
C PRO A 68 -2.03 -10.99 14.16
N MET A 69 -1.38 -11.81 13.36
CA MET A 69 -1.47 -11.77 11.90
C MET A 69 -2.86 -12.20 11.40
N PRO A 70 -3.37 -11.59 10.31
CA PRO A 70 -4.62 -12.02 9.70
C PRO A 70 -4.48 -13.43 9.11
N ALA A 71 -5.60 -14.13 8.97
CA ALA A 71 -5.65 -15.49 8.43
C ALA A 71 -5.17 -15.55 6.97
N LEU A 72 -5.45 -14.49 6.21
CA LEU A 72 -5.10 -14.40 4.80
C LEU A 72 -4.75 -12.97 4.43
N THR A 73 -3.74 -12.81 3.59
CA THR A 73 -3.33 -11.54 3.01
C THR A 73 -3.28 -11.70 1.50
N ILE A 74 -4.10 -10.93 0.78
CA ILE A 74 -4.18 -10.97 -0.68
C ILE A 74 -3.75 -9.61 -1.22
N GLY A 75 -2.67 -9.59 -1.99
CA GLY A 75 -2.22 -8.43 -2.74
C GLY A 75 -2.36 -8.67 -4.24
N LEU A 76 -3.14 -7.84 -4.93
CA LEU A 76 -3.27 -7.89 -6.39
C LEU A 76 -2.49 -6.73 -7.01
N SER A 77 -1.46 -7.03 -7.81
CA SER A 77 -0.63 -6.03 -8.52
C SER A 77 0.01 -4.95 -7.62
N PRO A 78 0.71 -5.30 -6.51
CA PRO A 78 1.37 -4.30 -5.67
C PRO A 78 2.40 -3.50 -6.47
N GLY A 79 2.36 -2.17 -6.39
CA GLY A 79 3.29 -1.30 -7.11
C GLY A 79 4.44 -0.86 -6.21
N HIS A 80 5.69 -0.96 -6.66
CA HIS A 80 6.91 -0.59 -5.92
C HIS A 80 7.71 0.47 -6.68
N VAL A 81 8.38 1.37 -5.96
CA VAL A 81 9.31 2.33 -6.55
C VAL A 81 10.72 1.77 -6.40
N PRO A 82 11.57 1.78 -7.44
CA PRO A 82 12.90 1.17 -7.39
C PRO A 82 13.67 1.55 -6.12
N ALA A 83 14.06 0.54 -5.36
CA ALA A 83 14.84 0.72 -4.14
C ALA A 83 16.31 1.08 -4.44
N ASN A 84 16.80 0.73 -5.62
CA ASN A 84 18.20 0.89 -6.03
C ASN A 84 18.33 1.02 -7.56
N SER A 85 19.56 1.28 -8.02
CA SER A 85 19.87 1.46 -9.45
C SER A 85 19.62 0.21 -10.29
N ALA A 86 19.83 -1.00 -9.72
CA ALA A 86 19.60 -2.24 -10.45
C ALA A 86 18.11 -2.45 -10.76
N GLU A 87 17.23 -2.19 -9.79
CA GLU A 87 15.77 -2.24 -10.02
C GLU A 87 15.31 -1.18 -11.04
N ARG A 88 15.94 0.00 -11.03
CA ARG A 88 15.68 1.02 -12.04
C ARG A 88 16.09 0.54 -13.44
N GLU A 89 17.27 -0.05 -13.59
CA GLU A 89 17.73 -0.61 -14.87
C GLU A 89 16.80 -1.71 -15.39
N MET A 90 16.26 -2.55 -14.50
CA MET A 90 15.26 -3.56 -14.86
C MET A 90 13.97 -2.93 -15.39
N LEU A 91 13.46 -1.87 -14.76
CA LEU A 91 12.30 -1.13 -15.28
C LEU A 91 12.62 -0.45 -16.62
N GLU A 92 13.82 0.08 -16.76
CA GLU A 92 14.26 0.75 -18.00
C GLU A 92 14.35 -0.23 -19.17
N ALA A 93 14.74 -1.48 -18.94
CA ALA A 93 14.73 -2.54 -19.96
C ALA A 93 13.32 -2.84 -20.50
N CYS A 94 12.27 -2.51 -19.73
CA CYS A 94 10.88 -2.62 -20.18
C CYS A 94 10.39 -1.39 -20.97
N ARG A 95 11.21 -0.35 -21.16
CA ARG A 95 10.81 0.86 -21.89
C ARG A 95 10.40 0.51 -23.33
N GLY A 96 9.17 0.84 -23.69
CA GLY A 96 8.59 0.53 -25.00
C GLY A 96 8.05 -0.89 -25.15
N ILE A 97 8.20 -1.74 -24.13
CA ILE A 97 7.57 -3.08 -24.04
C ILE A 97 6.35 -3.01 -23.12
N ASP A 98 6.47 -2.38 -21.95
CA ASP A 98 5.35 -2.09 -21.06
C ASP A 98 4.66 -0.79 -21.53
N PRO A 99 3.41 -0.86 -22.04
CA PRO A 99 2.70 0.32 -22.53
C PRO A 99 2.02 1.12 -21.41
N LEU A 100 2.00 0.60 -20.17
CA LEU A 100 1.22 1.16 -19.07
C LEU A 100 2.10 1.88 -18.04
N ILE A 101 3.29 1.36 -17.75
CA ILE A 101 4.16 1.86 -16.68
C ILE A 101 5.55 2.21 -17.22
N SER A 102 5.84 3.51 -17.34
CA SER A 102 7.19 3.98 -17.66
C SER A 102 8.03 4.18 -16.40
N VAL A 103 9.36 4.08 -16.53
CA VAL A 103 10.27 4.39 -15.42
C VAL A 103 10.04 5.81 -14.88
N ASP A 104 9.77 6.75 -15.80
CA ASP A 104 9.63 8.18 -15.48
C ASP A 104 8.37 8.40 -14.60
N MET A 105 7.31 7.67 -14.90
CA MET A 105 6.08 7.64 -14.11
C MET A 105 6.36 7.09 -12.70
N VAL A 106 7.08 5.97 -12.60
CA VAL A 106 7.43 5.34 -11.32
C VAL A 106 8.30 6.25 -10.46
N GLU A 107 9.29 6.92 -11.05
CA GLU A 107 10.12 7.90 -10.34
C GLU A 107 9.35 9.13 -9.90
N ALA A 108 8.43 9.64 -10.73
CA ALA A 108 7.57 10.76 -10.34
C ALA A 108 6.78 10.45 -9.06
N TYR A 109 6.32 9.21 -8.88
CA TYR A 109 5.71 8.78 -7.61
C TYR A 109 6.70 8.77 -6.45
N GLY A 110 7.93 8.31 -6.68
CA GLY A 110 9.01 8.43 -5.70
C GLY A 110 9.21 9.88 -5.25
N HIS A 111 9.21 10.82 -6.18
CA HIS A 111 9.40 12.24 -5.90
C HIS A 111 8.26 12.86 -5.08
N ILE A 112 7.00 12.51 -5.36
CA ILE A 112 5.84 12.94 -4.56
C ILE A 112 6.01 12.57 -3.08
N ASN A 113 6.73 11.49 -2.80
CA ASN A 113 6.90 10.95 -1.46
C ASN A 113 8.27 11.27 -0.82
N LYS A 114 9.30 11.65 -1.59
CA LYS A 114 10.67 11.93 -1.12
C LYS A 114 10.78 13.02 -0.03
N ASN A 115 9.87 13.99 -0.02
CA ASN A 115 9.87 15.07 0.98
C ASN A 115 9.02 14.77 2.23
N LYS A 116 8.55 13.53 2.38
CA LYS A 116 7.68 13.09 3.48
C LYS A 116 8.17 11.71 3.94
N THR A 117 9.14 11.71 4.86
CA THR A 117 9.86 10.56 5.44
C THR A 117 9.17 9.19 5.32
N GLY A 118 9.71 8.34 4.45
CA GLY A 118 9.37 6.91 4.36
C GLY A 118 9.55 6.34 2.95
N TYR A 119 10.05 5.09 2.86
CA TYR A 119 10.16 4.33 1.61
C TYR A 119 8.81 4.25 0.88
N VAL A 120 8.88 4.30 -0.46
CA VAL A 120 7.72 4.48 -1.34
C VAL A 120 7.44 3.19 -2.08
N ILE A 121 6.19 2.74 -1.99
CA ILE A 121 5.67 1.60 -2.75
C ILE A 121 4.29 2.12 -3.23
N LEU A 122 4.07 2.34 -4.53
CA LEU A 122 2.81 2.86 -5.09
C LEU A 122 2.62 2.47 -6.56
N LEU A 123 1.47 1.87 -6.91
CA LEU A 123 0.55 2.44 -7.94
C LEU A 123 -0.76 1.67 -8.20
N TRP A 124 -1.88 2.45 -8.17
CA TRP A 124 -3.36 2.31 -8.38
C TRP A 124 -4.30 2.26 -7.13
N SER A 125 -4.80 3.44 -6.76
CA SER A 125 -6.17 3.73 -6.29
C SER A 125 -6.22 5.21 -5.93
N CYS A 126 -6.81 6.01 -6.80
CA CYS A 126 -7.43 7.24 -6.35
C CYS A 126 -8.89 7.14 -6.83
N ALA A 127 -9.79 6.84 -5.89
CA ALA A 127 -11.17 7.27 -6.04
C ALA A 127 -11.12 8.81 -6.16
N ASN A 128 -11.18 9.30 -7.39
CA ASN A 128 -11.54 10.67 -7.62
C ASN A 128 -12.97 10.81 -7.10
N LYS A 129 -13.16 11.64 -6.08
CA LYS A 129 -14.39 12.44 -6.00
C LYS A 129 -14.36 13.37 -7.21
N GLN A 130 -14.79 12.87 -8.36
CA GLN A 130 -15.47 13.72 -9.31
C GLN A 130 -16.96 13.71 -8.93
N SER A 131 -17.49 14.91 -8.90
CA SER A 131 -18.83 15.33 -8.47
C SER A 131 -20.00 14.53 -9.07
N LEU A 132 -21.05 14.41 -8.23
CA LEU A 132 -22.43 13.94 -8.46
C LEU A 132 -22.64 12.42 -8.51
#